data_AF-A0A4Y5Z2Q4-F1
#
_entry.id   AF-A0A4Y5Z2Q4-F1
#
_cell.length_a   1.000
_cell.length_b   1.000
_cell.length_c   1.000
_cell.angle_alpha   90.00
_cell.angle_beta   90.00
_cell.angle_gamma   90.00
#
_symmetry.space_group_name_H-M   'P 1'
#
loop_
_entity.id
_entity.type
_entity.pdbx_description
1 polymer ?
#
loop_
_entity_poly.entity_id
_entity_poly.type
_entity_poly.pdbx_seq_one_letter_code
_entity_poly.pdbx_strand_id
1 'polypeptide(L)'
;MTDAFDPVRITDHRGADDLLSAGLGLRKLSGGLSAFVNPLAPTPAELRRRAIQSSWRGIADLGPLGGFGSVYGAVPDVPGREFTAFAWLPGARQPHRVLAQVPDAFDREKRCLVVSASSGSRGIYGAIGLAGAWGLPRGCAVAYTDKGTGAGYFDTADRTGVALDGMRVRAGEAALEFEPTGAPTDAGIATKHAHSGDHPEADWGRHVLQAARFGLAMLDRAFPEEAPFTPQNTRIIATGISNGGGAVLRAAGDDVDGILSAVVALEPNIHVPGHGRPFYDYATEAAVLLPAALAAPDFDGVPFARAGVVMPPAWALRGAALGAHGRLRGFTPQAQASEALAMLRASGWRDEALKVAASSAALDLWRSVSVAYASSYLRRGPGDMPCGFSYRVQHPAGVATPADAMLRVAWWADGSGVPPHAGITLMGGTDLSLDPTLAGCLCLRDLWTGSGADAVAVGEAVAATSAALPREGLPVFVVHGTEDGLIPVAFSSEPYVDWLRASGRSPVFWNVPHAQHFDAFLAFPDFGDRHVPLLPFGYAALDRAWEHLATGRALPEDALVRDAQPRGPGVLTARTLGLPPG
;
A
#
# COMPACT_ATOMS: atom_id res chain seq x y z
N MET A 1 3.44 -21.86 -18.98
CA MET A 1 2.80 -20.87 -19.90
C MET A 1 3.74 -19.70 -20.03
N THR A 2 3.94 -19.18 -21.23
CA THR A 2 4.78 -17.98 -21.47
C THR A 2 4.06 -16.74 -20.94
N ASP A 3 4.74 -15.92 -20.15
CA ASP A 3 4.20 -14.63 -19.72
C ASP A 3 3.87 -13.74 -20.94
N ALA A 4 2.81 -12.93 -20.83
CA ALA A 4 2.37 -12.02 -21.87
C ALA A 4 2.70 -10.58 -21.47
N PHE A 5 3.55 -9.92 -22.26
CA PHE A 5 3.94 -8.52 -22.10
C PHE A 5 3.64 -7.75 -23.38
N ASP A 6 3.18 -6.52 -23.23
CA ASP A 6 3.19 -5.53 -24.31
C ASP A 6 4.63 -5.18 -24.73
N PRO A 7 4.81 -4.49 -25.88
CA PRO A 7 6.11 -3.98 -26.28
C PRO A 7 6.78 -3.18 -25.16
N VAL A 8 7.99 -3.61 -24.80
CA VAL A 8 8.75 -2.99 -23.71
C VAL A 8 9.29 -1.63 -24.14
N ARG A 9 8.89 -0.58 -23.42
CA ARG A 9 9.44 0.77 -23.52
C ARG A 9 10.72 0.88 -22.70
N ILE A 10 11.77 1.45 -23.29
CA ILE A 10 13.06 1.72 -22.64
C ILE A 10 13.28 3.22 -22.52
N THR A 11 13.69 3.69 -21.34
CA THR A 11 14.14 5.07 -21.12
C THR A 11 15.47 5.11 -20.38
N ASP A 12 16.31 6.08 -20.73
CA ASP A 12 17.63 6.32 -20.13
C ASP A 12 17.58 7.47 -19.12
N HIS A 13 18.22 7.29 -17.96
CA HIS A 13 18.19 8.26 -16.85
C HIS A 13 19.61 8.51 -16.34
N ARG A 14 20.19 9.66 -16.72
CA ARG A 14 21.57 10.08 -16.39
C ARG A 14 21.66 11.61 -16.23
N GLY A 15 22.66 12.07 -15.49
CA GLY A 15 22.99 13.49 -15.37
C GLY A 15 22.01 14.24 -14.48
N ALA A 16 21.05 14.96 -15.07
CA ALA A 16 20.02 15.69 -14.32
C ALA A 16 18.77 14.82 -14.00
N ASP A 17 18.88 13.51 -14.20
CA ASP A 17 17.85 12.50 -13.97
C ASP A 17 18.52 11.20 -13.50
N ASP A 18 17.78 10.40 -12.73
CA ASP A 18 18.27 9.16 -12.14
C ASP A 18 17.11 8.19 -11.86
N LEU A 19 17.44 6.94 -11.58
CA LEU A 19 16.45 5.88 -11.34
C LEU A 19 15.72 6.03 -10.00
N LEU A 20 16.38 6.54 -8.96
CA LEU A 20 15.89 6.53 -7.59
C LEU A 20 15.07 7.77 -7.23
N SER A 21 15.47 8.93 -7.74
CA SER A 21 14.90 10.24 -7.35
C SER A 21 14.40 11.08 -8.52
N ALA A 22 14.61 10.64 -9.76
CA ALA A 22 14.30 11.40 -10.97
C ALA A 22 14.98 12.78 -11.05
N GLY A 23 16.23 12.85 -10.58
CA GLY A 23 17.05 14.06 -10.51
C GLY A 23 16.69 15.02 -9.37
N LEU A 24 15.83 14.59 -8.44
CA LEU A 24 15.38 15.42 -7.33
C LEU A 24 16.40 15.48 -6.19
N GLY A 25 17.05 14.35 -5.91
CA GLY A 25 17.79 14.12 -4.67
C GLY A 25 16.91 14.31 -3.42
N LEU A 26 17.49 14.07 -2.24
CA LEU A 26 16.76 14.15 -0.98
C LEU A 26 16.08 15.52 -0.75
N ARG A 27 16.77 16.62 -1.07
CA ARG A 27 16.27 17.98 -0.81
C ARG A 27 14.98 18.31 -1.55
N LYS A 28 14.84 17.90 -2.83
CA LYS A 28 13.62 18.19 -3.58
C LYS A 28 12.55 17.13 -3.34
N LEU A 29 12.92 15.89 -2.98
CA LEU A 29 11.95 14.87 -2.56
C LEU A 29 11.14 15.33 -1.33
N SER A 30 11.79 15.96 -0.35
CA SER A 30 11.11 16.52 0.84
C SER A 30 10.43 17.87 0.61
N GLY A 31 10.65 18.51 -0.54
CA GLY A 31 10.10 19.81 -0.89
C GLY A 31 8.68 19.78 -1.45
N GLY A 32 8.23 20.93 -1.97
CA GLY A 32 6.98 21.03 -2.71
C GLY A 32 6.97 20.16 -3.98
N LEU A 33 5.78 19.74 -4.42
CA LEU A 33 5.64 18.92 -5.62
C LEU A 33 6.23 19.62 -6.85
N SER A 34 6.92 18.85 -7.68
CA SER A 34 7.50 19.32 -8.93
C SER A 34 6.41 19.86 -9.84
N ALA A 35 6.56 21.13 -10.25
CA ALA A 35 5.65 21.76 -11.19
C ALA A 35 5.83 21.20 -12.60
N PHE A 36 4.75 21.22 -13.37
CA PHE A 36 4.81 21.03 -14.81
C PHE A 36 5.11 22.37 -15.48
N VAL A 37 6.01 22.39 -16.46
CA VAL A 37 6.32 23.59 -17.24
C VAL A 37 5.08 24.07 -17.97
N ASN A 38 4.34 23.15 -18.60
CA ASN A 38 3.00 23.40 -19.11
C ASN A 38 1.99 22.52 -18.35
N PRO A 39 1.20 23.08 -17.41
CA PRO A 39 0.25 22.32 -16.61
C PRO A 39 -0.90 21.68 -17.39
N LEU A 40 -1.11 22.04 -18.66
CA LEU A 40 -2.12 21.42 -19.53
C LEU A 40 -1.54 20.35 -20.46
N ALA A 41 -0.22 20.29 -20.59
CA ALA A 41 0.47 19.32 -21.44
C ALA A 41 1.83 18.96 -20.80
N PRO A 42 1.82 18.27 -19.64
CA PRO A 42 3.05 17.78 -19.04
C PRO A 42 3.71 16.75 -19.97
N THR A 43 5.03 16.66 -19.89
CA THR A 43 5.79 15.62 -20.58
C THR A 43 5.82 14.32 -19.77
N PRO A 44 6.07 13.16 -20.41
CA PRO A 44 6.28 11.90 -19.69
C PRO A 44 7.36 11.99 -18.59
N ALA A 45 8.44 12.73 -18.84
CA ALA A 45 9.53 12.91 -17.87
C ALA A 45 9.08 13.70 -16.64
N GLU A 46 8.26 14.74 -16.81
CA GLU A 46 7.71 15.51 -15.71
C GLU A 46 6.71 14.69 -14.88
N LEU A 47 5.86 13.89 -15.54
CA LEU A 47 4.93 12.99 -14.88
C LEU A 47 5.67 11.92 -14.06
N ARG A 48 6.68 11.26 -14.65
CA ARG A 48 7.54 10.30 -13.95
C ARG A 48 8.19 10.92 -12.71
N ARG A 49 8.79 12.10 -12.86
CA ARG A 49 9.45 12.82 -11.74
C ARG A 49 8.48 13.09 -10.60
N ARG A 50 7.29 13.60 -10.92
CA ARG A 50 6.24 13.87 -9.92
C ARG A 50 5.69 12.58 -9.30
N ALA A 51 5.53 11.50 -10.07
CA ALA A 51 5.10 10.20 -9.58
C ALA A 51 6.09 9.58 -8.58
N ILE A 52 7.39 9.66 -8.87
CA ILE A 52 8.46 9.23 -7.97
C ILE A 52 8.45 10.07 -6.69
N GLN A 53 8.36 11.40 -6.81
CA GLN A 53 8.28 12.30 -5.66
C GLN A 53 7.08 12.00 -4.76
N SER A 54 5.89 11.84 -5.33
CA SER A 54 4.66 11.50 -4.59
C SER A 54 4.78 10.14 -3.91
N SER A 55 5.38 9.15 -4.58
CA SER A 55 5.59 7.81 -4.02
C SER A 55 6.54 7.81 -2.83
N TRP A 56 7.61 8.62 -2.87
CA TRP A 56 8.51 8.84 -1.75
C TRP A 56 7.80 9.46 -0.54
N ARG A 57 7.05 10.54 -0.77
CA ARG A 57 6.31 11.26 0.28
C ARG A 57 5.18 10.43 0.91
N GLY A 58 4.68 9.44 0.19
CA GLY A 58 3.65 8.52 0.68
C GLY A 58 4.18 7.33 1.51
N ILE A 59 5.50 7.19 1.68
CA ILE A 59 6.11 6.05 2.38
C ILE A 59 7.09 6.50 3.44
N ALA A 60 8.03 7.39 3.11
CA ALA A 60 9.14 7.69 4.01
C ALA A 60 8.86 8.93 4.86
N ASP A 61 9.36 8.95 6.09
CA ASP A 61 9.49 10.18 6.88
C ASP A 61 10.64 11.03 6.33
N LEU A 62 10.30 11.91 5.39
CA LEU A 62 11.23 12.89 4.82
C LEU A 62 11.28 14.20 5.61
N GLY A 63 10.66 14.24 6.80
CA GLY A 63 10.64 15.40 7.67
C GLY A 63 12.02 15.71 8.24
N PRO A 64 12.28 16.96 8.65
CA PRO A 64 13.59 17.38 9.16
C PRO A 64 13.99 16.68 10.47
N LEU A 65 13.01 16.15 11.22
CA LEU A 65 13.24 15.40 12.47
C LEU A 65 13.29 13.88 12.24
N GLY A 66 12.95 13.43 11.03
CA GLY A 66 12.73 12.03 10.69
C GLY A 66 13.98 11.21 10.43
N GLY A 67 15.16 11.85 10.30
CA GLY A 67 16.46 11.16 10.18
C GLY A 67 16.74 10.47 8.84
N PHE A 68 15.84 10.52 7.85
CA PHE A 68 16.12 9.96 6.52
C PHE A 68 17.26 10.72 5.83
N GLY A 69 18.29 10.00 5.39
CA GLY A 69 19.49 10.56 4.76
C GLY A 69 20.59 11.01 5.73
N SER A 70 20.35 10.96 7.05
CA SER A 70 21.36 11.29 8.08
C SER A 70 21.55 10.19 9.11
N VAL A 71 20.48 9.51 9.52
CA VAL A 71 20.47 8.39 10.46
C VAL A 71 20.33 7.06 9.73
N TYR A 72 19.44 7.01 8.73
CA TYR A 72 19.18 5.83 7.92
C TYR A 72 18.81 6.23 6.50
N GLY A 73 18.98 5.31 5.55
CA GLY A 73 18.68 5.54 4.14
C GLY A 73 19.57 6.60 3.50
N ALA A 74 19.49 6.68 2.17
CA ALA A 74 20.15 7.71 1.38
C ALA A 74 19.42 7.86 0.04
N VAL A 75 19.67 8.95 -0.66
CA VAL A 75 19.18 9.19 -2.03
C VAL A 75 20.37 9.54 -2.93
N PRO A 76 21.28 8.59 -3.20
CA PRO A 76 22.38 8.82 -4.13
C PRO A 76 21.86 8.96 -5.57
N ASP A 77 22.66 9.58 -6.42
CA ASP A 77 22.44 9.57 -7.86
C ASP A 77 22.67 8.15 -8.41
N VAL A 78 21.66 7.58 -9.06
CA VAL A 78 21.74 6.24 -9.65
C VAL A 78 21.41 6.29 -11.14
N PRO A 79 22.41 6.44 -12.02
CA PRO A 79 22.19 6.39 -13.46
C PRO A 79 21.81 4.98 -13.92
N GLY A 80 20.99 4.89 -14.97
CA GLY A 80 20.63 3.61 -15.55
C GLY A 80 19.50 3.66 -16.55
N ARG A 81 18.81 2.53 -16.69
CA ARG A 81 17.71 2.33 -17.65
C ARG A 81 16.44 1.84 -16.95
N GLU A 82 15.30 2.31 -17.40
CA GLU A 82 13.99 1.75 -17.07
C GLU A 82 13.44 0.95 -18.24
N PHE A 83 12.87 -0.21 -17.93
CA PHE A 83 12.13 -1.06 -18.85
C PHE A 83 10.70 -1.18 -18.34
N THR A 84 9.72 -0.74 -19.11
CA THR A 84 8.31 -0.74 -18.70
C THR A 84 7.43 -1.45 -19.71
N ALA A 85 6.41 -2.16 -19.22
CA ALA A 85 5.39 -2.78 -20.03
C ALA A 85 4.08 -2.94 -19.25
N PHE A 86 2.99 -3.14 -19.98
CA PHE A 86 1.80 -3.79 -19.44
C PHE A 86 1.94 -5.31 -19.54
N ALA A 87 1.43 -6.02 -18.55
CA ALA A 87 1.51 -7.47 -18.46
C ALA A 87 0.15 -8.05 -18.06
N TRP A 88 -0.15 -9.25 -18.55
CA TRP A 88 -1.38 -9.96 -18.24
C TRP A 88 -1.06 -11.28 -17.55
N LEU A 89 -1.73 -11.51 -16.42
CA LEU A 89 -1.79 -12.86 -15.86
C LEU A 89 -2.71 -13.73 -16.72
N PRO A 90 -2.44 -15.04 -16.82
CA PRO A 90 -3.37 -15.98 -17.45
C PRO A 90 -4.77 -15.86 -16.84
N GLY A 91 -5.76 -15.54 -17.68
CA GLY A 91 -7.18 -15.38 -17.29
C GLY A 91 -7.59 -13.95 -16.92
N ALA A 92 -6.66 -13.02 -16.73
CA ALA A 92 -6.97 -11.62 -16.42
C ALA A 92 -7.45 -10.87 -17.68
N ARG A 93 -8.38 -9.91 -17.48
CA ARG A 93 -8.89 -9.04 -18.54
C ARG A 93 -8.14 -7.72 -18.63
N GLN A 94 -7.67 -7.22 -17.49
CA GLN A 94 -6.97 -5.96 -17.35
C GLN A 94 -5.47 -6.19 -17.08
N PRO A 95 -4.58 -5.32 -17.59
CA PRO A 95 -3.17 -5.44 -17.32
C PRO A 95 -2.80 -5.00 -15.90
N HIS A 96 -1.69 -5.53 -15.42
CA HIS A 96 -0.88 -4.86 -14.40
C HIS A 96 0.36 -4.24 -15.05
N ARG A 97 0.89 -3.21 -14.42
CA ARG A 97 2.10 -2.52 -14.90
C ARG A 97 3.32 -3.19 -14.29
N VAL A 98 4.33 -3.46 -15.11
CA VAL A 98 5.66 -3.91 -14.68
C VAL A 98 6.73 -2.89 -15.06
N LEU A 99 7.72 -2.73 -14.19
CA LEU A 99 8.88 -1.87 -14.37
C LEU A 99 10.12 -2.60 -13.89
N ALA A 100 11.20 -2.61 -14.66
CA ALA A 100 12.53 -2.99 -14.18
C ALA A 100 13.46 -1.79 -14.28
N GLN A 101 14.06 -1.40 -13.16
CA GLN A 101 15.12 -0.40 -13.08
C GLN A 101 16.46 -1.12 -13.00
N VAL A 102 17.32 -0.89 -13.99
CA VAL A 102 18.65 -1.51 -14.07
C VAL A 102 19.72 -0.42 -13.97
N PRO A 103 20.47 -0.34 -12.85
CA PRO A 103 21.52 0.66 -12.70
C PRO A 103 22.69 0.36 -13.65
N ASP A 104 23.39 1.40 -14.10
CA ASP A 104 24.63 1.23 -14.88
C ASP A 104 25.71 0.51 -14.08
N ALA A 105 25.72 0.75 -12.77
CA ALA A 105 26.60 0.10 -11.81
C ALA A 105 26.05 -1.26 -11.30
N PHE A 106 25.20 -1.94 -12.10
CA PHE A 106 24.72 -3.28 -11.76
C PHE A 106 25.90 -4.23 -11.50
N ASP A 107 25.87 -4.90 -10.36
CA ASP A 107 26.94 -5.80 -9.91
C ASP A 107 26.72 -7.19 -10.53
N ARG A 108 27.49 -7.46 -11.58
CA ARG A 108 27.39 -8.68 -12.40
C ARG A 108 27.91 -9.94 -11.71
N GLU A 109 28.71 -9.79 -10.65
CA GLU A 109 29.18 -10.91 -9.83
C GLU A 109 28.12 -11.28 -8.77
N LYS A 110 27.52 -10.27 -8.13
CA LYS A 110 26.46 -10.48 -7.14
C LYS A 110 25.17 -11.02 -7.74
N ARG A 111 24.84 -10.59 -8.99
CA ARG A 111 23.60 -10.92 -9.72
C ARG A 111 22.38 -10.79 -8.82
N CYS A 112 22.07 -9.56 -8.42
CA CYS A 112 21.01 -9.27 -7.45
C CYS A 112 19.77 -8.65 -8.14
N LEU A 113 18.60 -9.24 -7.90
CA LEU A 113 17.32 -8.70 -8.32
C LEU A 113 16.43 -8.53 -7.09
N VAL A 114 15.99 -7.30 -6.82
CA VAL A 114 14.95 -7.03 -5.84
C VAL A 114 13.61 -6.96 -6.57
N VAL A 115 12.58 -7.62 -6.05
CA VAL A 115 11.24 -7.60 -6.64
C VAL A 115 10.27 -7.04 -5.62
N SER A 116 9.40 -6.12 -6.04
CA SER A 116 8.47 -5.47 -5.13
C SER A 116 7.12 -5.20 -5.76
N ALA A 117 6.11 -5.07 -4.91
CA ALA A 117 4.79 -4.60 -5.29
C ALA A 117 4.45 -3.32 -4.53
N SER A 118 3.70 -2.42 -5.19
CA SER A 118 3.28 -1.16 -4.58
C SER A 118 2.43 -1.41 -3.32
N SER A 119 2.55 -0.54 -2.31
CA SER A 119 1.65 -0.60 -1.14
C SER A 119 0.27 0.00 -1.47
N GLY A 120 -0.75 -0.36 -0.67
CA GLY A 120 -2.11 0.12 -0.87
C GLY A 120 -2.62 -0.22 -2.27
N SER A 121 -3.01 0.81 -3.02
CA SER A 121 -3.36 0.72 -4.45
C SER A 121 -2.47 1.60 -5.32
N ARG A 122 -1.30 2.02 -4.82
CA ARG A 122 -0.45 3.02 -5.46
C ARG A 122 0.07 2.56 -6.81
N GLY A 123 0.51 3.53 -7.62
CA GLY A 123 1.15 3.28 -8.91
C GLY A 123 2.50 2.56 -8.78
N ILE A 124 3.13 2.29 -9.93
CA ILE A 124 4.31 1.42 -10.08
C ILE A 124 5.51 1.80 -9.21
N TYR A 125 5.73 3.10 -8.97
CA TYR A 125 6.82 3.60 -8.13
C TYR A 125 6.50 3.53 -6.63
N GLY A 126 5.32 3.03 -6.26
CA GLY A 126 4.80 3.03 -4.89
C GLY A 126 5.54 2.12 -3.89
N ALA A 127 6.67 1.52 -4.27
CA ALA A 127 7.59 0.82 -3.38
C ALA A 127 9.04 1.34 -3.50
N ILE A 128 9.27 2.43 -4.23
CA ILE A 128 10.62 2.95 -4.51
C ILE A 128 11.38 3.32 -3.24
N GLY A 129 10.67 3.88 -2.24
CA GLY A 129 11.23 4.25 -0.95
C GLY A 129 11.64 3.06 -0.07
N LEU A 130 11.35 1.81 -0.46
CA LEU A 130 11.85 0.60 0.21
C LEU A 130 12.78 -0.17 -0.74
N ALA A 131 12.23 -0.72 -1.82
CA ALA A 131 12.96 -1.62 -2.71
C ALA A 131 14.02 -0.88 -3.54
N GLY A 132 13.67 0.29 -4.07
CA GLY A 132 14.58 1.11 -4.88
C GLY A 132 15.73 1.68 -4.03
N ALA A 133 15.36 2.29 -2.91
CA ALA A 133 16.28 2.91 -1.97
C ALA A 133 17.29 1.93 -1.36
N TRP A 134 16.90 0.67 -1.16
CA TRP A 134 17.83 -0.37 -0.70
C TRP A 134 18.64 -0.97 -1.85
N GLY A 135 17.98 -1.43 -2.93
CA GLY A 135 18.59 -2.25 -3.97
C GLY A 135 19.46 -1.49 -4.96
N LEU A 136 18.97 -0.38 -5.51
CA LEU A 136 19.65 0.35 -6.59
C LEU A 136 21.06 0.82 -6.20
N PRO A 137 21.28 1.44 -5.02
CA PRO A 137 22.62 1.87 -4.61
C PRO A 137 23.60 0.72 -4.35
N ARG A 138 23.09 -0.51 -4.19
CA ARG A 138 23.90 -1.72 -3.92
C ARG A 138 24.27 -2.49 -5.19
N GLY A 139 23.95 -1.95 -6.37
CA GLY A 139 24.18 -2.61 -7.66
C GLY A 139 23.17 -3.71 -7.97
N CYS A 140 22.02 -3.74 -7.29
CA CYS A 140 20.91 -4.63 -7.66
C CYS A 140 20.03 -3.96 -8.72
N ALA A 141 19.46 -4.76 -9.62
CA ALA A 141 18.29 -4.33 -10.38
C ALA A 141 17.04 -4.43 -9.50
N VAL A 142 16.02 -3.61 -9.79
CA VAL A 142 14.76 -3.64 -9.05
C VAL A 142 13.58 -3.76 -10.01
N ALA A 143 12.77 -4.80 -9.84
CA ALA A 143 11.53 -5.01 -10.58
C ALA A 143 10.31 -4.68 -9.70
N TYR A 144 9.35 -3.98 -10.28
CA TYR A 144 8.15 -3.50 -9.63
C TYR A 144 6.90 -4.01 -10.34
N THR A 145 5.83 -4.18 -9.58
CA THR A 145 4.47 -4.34 -10.10
C THR A 145 3.47 -3.45 -9.35
N ASP A 146 2.48 -2.90 -10.06
CA ASP A 146 1.30 -2.28 -9.45
C ASP A 146 0.27 -3.30 -8.93
N LYS A 147 0.57 -4.60 -9.08
CA LYS A 147 -0.21 -5.77 -8.61
C LYS A 147 -1.69 -5.74 -9.01
N GLY A 148 -1.97 -5.27 -10.24
CA GLY A 148 -3.33 -5.13 -10.77
C GLY A 148 -4.11 -3.97 -10.16
N THR A 149 -3.42 -3.06 -9.46
CA THR A 149 -3.96 -1.82 -8.89
C THR A 149 -3.29 -0.62 -9.58
N GLY A 150 -3.14 0.55 -8.96
CA GLY A 150 -2.48 1.69 -9.60
C GLY A 150 -3.36 2.94 -9.69
N ALA A 151 -2.71 4.01 -10.14
CA ALA A 151 -3.27 5.36 -10.21
C ALA A 151 -3.72 5.76 -11.62
N GLY A 152 -3.76 4.82 -12.57
CA GLY A 152 -4.28 5.01 -13.92
C GLY A 152 -5.79 5.18 -13.97
N TYR A 153 -6.32 6.22 -13.33
CA TYR A 153 -7.76 6.50 -13.29
C TYR A 153 -8.31 6.78 -14.69
N PHE A 154 -9.47 6.18 -14.97
CA PHE A 154 -10.20 6.37 -16.21
C PHE A 154 -11.38 7.34 -16.01
N ASP A 155 -11.40 8.40 -16.80
CA ASP A 155 -12.50 9.36 -16.86
C ASP A 155 -13.56 8.84 -17.84
N THR A 156 -14.73 8.47 -17.32
CA THR A 156 -15.80 7.88 -18.15
C THR A 156 -16.49 8.88 -19.06
N ALA A 157 -16.49 10.18 -18.69
CA ALA A 157 -17.13 11.22 -19.49
C ALA A 157 -16.31 11.53 -20.75
N ASP A 158 -15.00 11.75 -20.57
CA ASP A 158 -14.09 12.06 -21.68
C ASP A 158 -13.57 10.79 -22.39
N ARG A 159 -13.80 9.61 -21.81
CA ARG A 159 -13.23 8.31 -22.21
C ARG A 159 -11.72 8.36 -22.32
N THR A 160 -11.05 8.86 -21.28
CA THR A 160 -9.59 8.96 -21.23
C THR A 160 -9.01 8.18 -20.06
N GLY A 161 -7.89 7.52 -20.30
CA GLY A 161 -7.13 6.79 -19.29
C GLY A 161 -5.65 7.17 -19.35
N VAL A 162 -4.81 6.37 -18.71
CA VAL A 162 -3.37 6.62 -18.62
C VAL A 162 -2.58 5.59 -19.43
N ALA A 163 -1.74 6.07 -20.34
CA ALA A 163 -0.84 5.25 -21.13
C ALA A 163 0.40 4.79 -20.34
N LEU A 164 1.22 3.94 -20.95
CA LEU A 164 2.43 3.37 -20.33
C LEU A 164 3.45 4.44 -19.91
N ASP A 165 3.50 5.60 -20.53
CA ASP A 165 4.42 6.69 -20.17
C ASP A 165 3.83 7.72 -19.18
N GLY A 166 2.64 7.41 -18.63
CA GLY A 166 1.92 8.26 -17.69
C GLY A 166 1.01 9.29 -18.33
N MET A 167 1.10 9.49 -19.66
CA MET A 167 0.28 10.46 -20.38
C MET A 167 -1.19 10.06 -20.37
N ARG A 168 -2.07 11.05 -20.24
CA ARG A 168 -3.51 10.83 -20.41
C ARG A 168 -3.86 10.80 -21.89
N VAL A 169 -4.51 9.73 -22.35
CA VAL A 169 -4.90 9.53 -23.75
C VAL A 169 -6.32 9.00 -23.86
N ARG A 170 -6.95 9.16 -25.02
CA ARG A 170 -8.30 8.65 -25.26
C ARG A 170 -8.28 7.13 -25.43
N ALA A 171 -9.34 6.48 -24.97
CA ALA A 171 -9.59 5.06 -25.20
C ALA A 171 -9.46 4.71 -26.69
N GLY A 172 -8.72 3.64 -27.00
CA GLY A 172 -8.45 3.18 -28.36
C GLY A 172 -7.30 3.86 -29.11
N GLU A 173 -6.74 4.97 -28.60
CA GLU A 173 -5.59 5.64 -29.25
C GLU A 173 -4.24 5.01 -28.85
N ALA A 174 -4.15 4.45 -27.64
CA ALA A 174 -2.99 3.69 -27.16
C ALA A 174 -3.44 2.67 -26.11
N ALA A 175 -2.56 1.73 -25.76
CA ALA A 175 -2.78 0.84 -24.62
C ALA A 175 -2.87 1.66 -23.32
N LEU A 176 -3.91 1.40 -22.53
CA LEU A 176 -4.20 2.07 -21.26
C LEU A 176 -3.92 1.14 -20.08
N GLU A 177 -3.52 1.72 -18.96
CA GLU A 177 -3.35 1.01 -17.68
C GLU A 177 -4.66 0.39 -17.20
N PHE A 178 -5.78 1.04 -17.52
CA PHE A 178 -7.12 0.55 -17.24
C PHE A 178 -8.12 1.14 -18.23
N GLU A 179 -8.89 0.27 -18.87
CA GLU A 179 -10.00 0.66 -19.73
C GLU A 179 -11.25 -0.18 -19.39
N PRO A 180 -12.22 0.36 -18.63
CA PRO A 180 -13.43 -0.36 -18.29
C PRO A 180 -14.32 -0.54 -19.53
N THR A 181 -14.68 -1.78 -19.83
CA THR A 181 -15.58 -2.10 -20.94
C THR A 181 -17.02 -1.68 -20.59
N GLY A 182 -17.67 -0.94 -21.49
CA GLY A 182 -19.10 -0.63 -21.36
C GLY A 182 -19.48 0.32 -20.22
N ALA A 183 -18.53 1.01 -19.59
CA ALA A 183 -18.85 1.99 -18.54
C ALA A 183 -19.73 3.13 -19.10
N PRO A 184 -20.87 3.45 -18.45
CA PRO A 184 -21.67 4.63 -18.79
C PRO A 184 -20.83 5.91 -18.73
N THR A 185 -21.11 6.87 -19.61
CA THR A 185 -20.38 8.14 -19.65
C THR A 185 -20.56 9.00 -18.40
N ASP A 186 -21.62 8.73 -17.64
CA ASP A 186 -21.95 9.39 -16.37
C ASP A 186 -21.62 8.52 -15.15
N ALA A 187 -20.84 7.43 -15.30
CA ALA A 187 -20.42 6.58 -14.19
C ALA A 187 -19.37 7.24 -13.27
N GLY A 188 -18.74 8.33 -13.72
CA GLY A 188 -17.76 9.08 -12.93
C GLY A 188 -16.32 8.63 -13.20
N ILE A 189 -15.53 8.46 -12.14
CA ILE A 189 -14.12 8.08 -12.27
C ILE A 189 -13.94 6.60 -11.95
N ALA A 190 -13.45 5.83 -12.91
CA ALA A 190 -13.20 4.41 -12.72
C ALA A 190 -11.75 4.18 -12.26
N THR A 191 -11.60 3.46 -11.15
CA THR A 191 -10.32 3.00 -10.60
C THR A 191 -10.10 1.53 -10.92
N LYS A 192 -8.86 1.13 -11.27
CA LYS A 192 -8.56 -0.26 -11.66
C LYS A 192 -8.79 -1.25 -10.52
N HIS A 193 -8.36 -0.90 -9.30
CA HIS A 193 -8.53 -1.77 -8.15
C HIS A 193 -10.01 -2.11 -7.89
N ALA A 194 -10.89 -1.10 -7.90
CA ALA A 194 -12.30 -1.31 -7.60
C ALA A 194 -13.10 -1.92 -8.76
N HIS A 195 -12.73 -1.64 -10.02
CA HIS A 195 -13.60 -1.91 -11.17
C HIS A 195 -12.98 -2.74 -12.30
N SER A 196 -11.80 -3.34 -12.12
CA SER A 196 -11.24 -4.27 -13.12
C SER A 196 -12.14 -5.49 -13.31
N GLY A 197 -12.83 -5.88 -12.24
CA GLY A 197 -13.61 -7.11 -12.12
C GLY A 197 -12.75 -8.38 -12.11
N ASP A 198 -11.41 -8.26 -12.10
CA ASP A 198 -10.49 -9.40 -12.11
C ASP A 198 -10.17 -9.92 -10.70
N HIS A 199 -10.54 -9.18 -9.66
CA HIS A 199 -10.23 -9.48 -8.24
C HIS A 199 -8.70 -9.56 -7.99
N PRO A 200 -7.97 -8.44 -8.18
CA PRO A 200 -6.50 -8.45 -8.18
C PRO A 200 -5.85 -8.95 -6.88
N GLU A 201 -6.52 -8.81 -5.74
CA GLU A 201 -5.98 -9.27 -4.44
C GLU A 201 -5.72 -10.78 -4.38
N ALA A 202 -6.61 -11.60 -4.96
CA ALA A 202 -6.41 -13.05 -5.03
C ALA A 202 -5.17 -13.46 -5.85
N ASP A 203 -4.65 -12.56 -6.70
CA ASP A 203 -3.56 -12.84 -7.62
C ASP A 203 -2.27 -12.05 -7.30
N TRP A 204 -2.20 -11.35 -6.16
CA TRP A 204 -1.03 -10.53 -5.82
C TRP A 204 0.30 -11.29 -5.82
N GLY A 205 0.32 -12.54 -5.36
CA GLY A 205 1.53 -13.38 -5.42
C GLY A 205 1.98 -13.66 -6.86
N ARG A 206 1.03 -14.00 -7.75
CA ARG A 206 1.29 -14.23 -9.17
C ARG A 206 1.81 -12.98 -9.89
N HIS A 207 1.30 -11.79 -9.54
CA HIS A 207 1.81 -10.51 -10.07
C HIS A 207 3.29 -10.30 -9.71
N VAL A 208 3.68 -10.56 -8.45
CA VAL A 208 5.07 -10.45 -7.99
C VAL A 208 5.97 -11.44 -8.73
N LEU A 209 5.55 -12.71 -8.87
CA LEU A 209 6.34 -13.72 -9.59
C LEU A 209 6.50 -13.38 -11.08
N GLN A 210 5.47 -12.81 -11.72
CA GLN A 210 5.59 -12.33 -13.10
C GLN A 210 6.52 -11.10 -13.19
N ALA A 211 6.52 -10.21 -12.20
CA ALA A 211 7.48 -9.10 -12.14
C ALA A 211 8.93 -9.59 -11.96
N ALA A 212 9.15 -10.67 -11.19
CA ALA A 212 10.47 -11.30 -11.06
C ALA A 212 10.97 -11.82 -12.42
N ARG A 213 10.11 -12.54 -13.15
CA ARG A 213 10.43 -13.06 -14.50
C ARG A 213 10.66 -11.93 -15.51
N PHE A 214 9.86 -10.86 -15.43
CA PHE A 214 10.11 -9.65 -16.22
C PHE A 214 11.48 -9.04 -15.90
N GLY A 215 11.84 -8.92 -14.61
CA GLY A 215 13.15 -8.43 -14.17
C GLY A 215 14.31 -9.24 -14.73
N LEU A 216 14.24 -10.57 -14.70
CA LEU A 216 15.25 -11.46 -15.29
C LEU A 216 15.38 -11.24 -16.81
N ALA A 217 14.25 -11.19 -17.53
CA ALA A 217 14.26 -10.93 -18.96
C ALA A 217 14.83 -9.53 -19.31
N MET A 218 14.61 -8.54 -18.46
CA MET A 218 15.17 -7.20 -18.66
C MET A 218 16.66 -7.13 -18.33
N LEU A 219 17.15 -7.96 -17.41
CA LEU A 219 18.59 -8.16 -17.20
C LEU A 219 19.25 -8.81 -18.42
N ASP A 220 18.65 -9.83 -19.03
CA ASP A 220 19.13 -10.41 -20.30
C ASP A 220 19.25 -9.34 -21.38
N ARG A 221 18.22 -8.49 -21.52
CA ARG A 221 18.21 -7.41 -22.50
C ARG A 221 19.23 -6.30 -22.18
N ALA A 222 19.44 -6.02 -20.89
CA ALA A 222 20.38 -5.00 -20.44
C ALA A 222 21.84 -5.43 -20.59
N PHE A 223 22.13 -6.74 -20.44
CA PHE A 223 23.46 -7.35 -20.45
C PHE A 223 23.46 -8.67 -21.26
N PRO A 224 23.35 -8.61 -22.60
CA PRO A 224 23.24 -9.81 -23.43
C PRO A 224 24.46 -10.75 -23.35
N GLU A 225 25.64 -10.21 -23.05
CA GLU A 225 26.88 -10.98 -22.88
C GLU A 225 26.93 -11.78 -21.56
N GLU A 226 26.08 -11.42 -20.58
CA GLU A 226 26.00 -12.06 -19.26
C GLU A 226 24.78 -13.00 -19.13
N ALA A 227 23.89 -12.95 -20.14
CA ALA A 227 22.71 -13.77 -20.23
C ALA A 227 23.09 -15.27 -20.35
N PRO A 228 22.23 -16.20 -19.87
CA PRO A 228 20.91 -15.93 -19.28
C PRO A 228 20.98 -15.59 -17.78
N PHE A 229 20.14 -14.65 -17.35
CA PHE A 229 19.75 -14.44 -15.96
C PHE A 229 18.58 -15.37 -15.63
N THR A 230 18.78 -16.25 -14.65
CA THR A 230 17.82 -17.28 -14.25
C THR A 230 17.67 -17.28 -12.72
N PRO A 231 16.59 -17.85 -12.17
CA PRO A 231 16.47 -17.98 -10.73
C PRO A 231 17.62 -18.75 -10.06
N GLN A 232 18.30 -19.63 -10.81
CA GLN A 232 19.40 -20.45 -10.30
C GLN A 232 20.72 -19.68 -10.18
N ASN A 233 20.89 -18.60 -10.94
CA ASN A 233 22.14 -17.81 -10.96
C ASN A 233 21.96 -16.35 -10.53
N THR A 234 20.75 -15.95 -10.14
CA THR A 234 20.40 -14.60 -9.69
C THR A 234 19.76 -14.69 -8.31
N ARG A 235 20.26 -13.90 -7.36
CA ARG A 235 19.66 -13.78 -6.02
C ARG A 235 18.44 -12.88 -6.11
N ILE A 236 17.26 -13.46 -5.93
CA ILE A 236 15.98 -12.75 -6.05
C ILE A 236 15.37 -12.54 -4.66
N ILE A 237 15.32 -11.28 -4.20
CA ILE A 237 14.72 -10.92 -2.91
C ILE A 237 13.38 -10.22 -3.18
N ALA A 238 12.29 -10.81 -2.70
CA ALA A 238 10.98 -10.15 -2.75
C ALA A 238 10.77 -9.30 -1.49
N THR A 239 10.37 -8.03 -1.66
CA THR A 239 10.09 -7.15 -0.52
C THR A 239 8.92 -6.20 -0.76
N GLY A 240 8.21 -5.83 0.30
CA GLY A 240 7.09 -4.90 0.20
C GLY A 240 6.55 -4.48 1.57
N ILE A 241 5.73 -3.43 1.56
CA ILE A 241 5.06 -2.85 2.74
C ILE A 241 3.54 -2.99 2.58
N SER A 242 2.78 -3.19 3.66
CA SER A 242 1.31 -3.15 3.64
C SER A 242 0.74 -4.20 2.65
N ASN A 243 -0.11 -3.81 1.70
CA ASN A 243 -0.56 -4.70 0.62
C ASN A 243 0.61 -5.27 -0.23
N GLY A 244 1.69 -4.51 -0.40
CA GLY A 244 2.90 -5.01 -1.07
C GLY A 244 3.63 -6.07 -0.24
N GLY A 245 3.60 -5.93 1.10
CA GLY A 245 4.09 -6.95 2.04
C GLY A 245 3.26 -8.23 1.95
N GLY A 246 1.93 -8.09 1.92
CA GLY A 246 1.01 -9.20 1.67
C GLY A 246 1.27 -9.90 0.33
N ALA A 247 1.49 -9.12 -0.73
CA ALA A 247 1.78 -9.64 -2.06
C ALA A 247 3.06 -10.49 -2.11
N VAL A 248 4.14 -10.07 -1.44
CA VAL A 248 5.40 -10.84 -1.44
C VAL A 248 5.31 -12.09 -0.55
N LEU A 249 4.52 -12.08 0.52
CA LEU A 249 4.23 -13.30 1.31
C LEU A 249 3.35 -14.28 0.53
N ARG A 250 2.33 -13.78 -0.19
CA ARG A 250 1.55 -14.59 -1.13
C ARG A 250 2.43 -15.19 -2.22
N ALA A 251 3.36 -14.41 -2.78
CA ALA A 251 4.32 -14.89 -3.75
C ALA A 251 5.20 -16.02 -3.19
N ALA A 252 5.59 -15.95 -1.92
CA ALA A 252 6.36 -16.99 -1.24
C ALA A 252 5.63 -18.35 -1.23
N GLY A 253 4.31 -18.33 -1.04
CA GLY A 253 3.44 -19.51 -1.09
C GLY A 253 3.14 -19.99 -2.51
N ASP A 254 2.98 -19.07 -3.46
CA ASP A 254 2.67 -19.36 -4.86
C ASP A 254 3.90 -19.80 -5.69
N ASP A 255 5.11 -19.65 -5.15
CA ASP A 255 6.39 -19.91 -5.81
C ASP A 255 6.73 -21.41 -5.93
N VAL A 256 5.99 -22.11 -6.79
CA VAL A 256 6.19 -23.54 -7.08
C VAL A 256 7.48 -23.83 -7.85
N ASP A 257 8.02 -22.83 -8.56
CA ASP A 257 9.23 -22.96 -9.39
C ASP A 257 10.52 -22.61 -8.61
N GLY A 258 10.41 -22.19 -7.34
CA GLY A 258 11.54 -21.83 -6.50
C GLY A 258 12.31 -20.60 -6.99
N ILE A 259 11.60 -19.61 -7.52
CA ILE A 259 12.15 -18.35 -8.05
C ILE A 259 12.79 -17.51 -6.95
N LEU A 260 12.15 -17.41 -5.79
CA LEU A 260 12.53 -16.48 -4.74
C LEU A 260 13.65 -17.06 -3.87
N SER A 261 14.68 -16.26 -3.62
CA SER A 261 15.78 -16.58 -2.72
C SER A 261 15.48 -16.18 -1.27
N ALA A 262 14.77 -15.08 -1.05
CA ALA A 262 14.29 -14.64 0.27
C ALA A 262 13.10 -13.69 0.14
N VAL A 263 12.35 -13.54 1.24
CA VAL A 263 11.20 -12.62 1.34
C VAL A 263 11.34 -11.75 2.58
N VAL A 264 11.17 -10.42 2.41
CA VAL A 264 11.16 -9.44 3.51
C VAL A 264 9.89 -8.60 3.42
N ALA A 265 8.92 -8.90 4.27
CA ALA A 265 7.63 -8.23 4.31
C ALA A 265 7.53 -7.28 5.51
N LEU A 266 7.13 -6.05 5.25
CA LEU A 266 6.82 -5.05 6.27
C LEU A 266 5.32 -4.92 6.39
N GLU A 267 4.81 -4.90 7.63
CA GLU A 267 3.42 -4.65 8.00
C GLU A 267 2.38 -5.26 7.02
N PRO A 268 2.54 -6.55 6.67
CA PRO A 268 1.83 -7.13 5.54
C PRO A 268 0.32 -7.21 5.79
N ASN A 269 -0.49 -6.90 4.78
CA ASN A 269 -1.88 -7.34 4.73
C ASN A 269 -1.92 -8.82 4.30
N ILE A 270 -1.99 -9.75 5.25
CA ILE A 270 -1.97 -11.19 4.95
C ILE A 270 -3.09 -11.92 5.69
N HIS A 271 -3.80 -12.79 4.99
CA HIS A 271 -4.89 -13.58 5.52
C HIS A 271 -4.53 -15.06 5.57
N VAL A 272 -4.70 -15.69 6.74
CA VAL A 272 -4.58 -17.14 6.92
C VAL A 272 -5.95 -17.69 7.32
N PRO A 273 -6.51 -18.69 6.61
CA PRO A 273 -7.78 -19.31 6.98
C PRO A 273 -7.80 -19.79 8.44
N GLY A 274 -8.84 -19.43 9.17
CA GLY A 274 -9.03 -19.84 10.57
C GLY A 274 -8.05 -19.22 11.58
N HIS A 275 -7.17 -18.31 11.15
CA HIS A 275 -6.20 -17.62 12.00
C HIS A 275 -6.26 -16.10 11.73
N GLY A 276 -6.26 -15.27 12.76
CA GLY A 276 -6.36 -13.83 12.59
C GLY A 276 -7.70 -13.38 11.98
N ARG A 277 -7.70 -12.20 11.33
CA ARG A 277 -8.90 -11.60 10.71
C ARG A 277 -8.54 -10.99 9.35
N PRO A 278 -9.36 -11.15 8.30
CA PRO A 278 -9.11 -10.52 7.01
C PRO A 278 -9.35 -9.00 7.07
N PHE A 279 -8.63 -8.22 6.26
CA PHE A 279 -8.70 -6.76 6.27
C PHE A 279 -10.13 -6.21 6.15
N TYR A 280 -10.93 -6.76 5.24
CA TYR A 280 -12.30 -6.29 5.01
C TYR A 280 -13.20 -6.43 6.26
N ASP A 281 -12.99 -7.47 7.08
CA ASP A 281 -13.73 -7.66 8.33
C ASP A 281 -13.44 -6.52 9.32
N TYR A 282 -12.20 -6.40 9.78
CA TYR A 282 -11.88 -5.43 10.83
C TYR A 282 -11.94 -3.98 10.33
N ALA A 283 -11.71 -3.72 9.04
CA ALA A 283 -11.86 -2.38 8.47
C ALA A 283 -13.32 -1.91 8.48
N THR A 284 -14.27 -2.77 8.09
CA THR A 284 -15.71 -2.43 8.13
C THR A 284 -16.25 -2.34 9.55
N GLU A 285 -15.74 -3.15 10.48
CA GLU A 285 -16.04 -3.03 11.91
C GLU A 285 -15.53 -1.70 12.49
N ALA A 286 -14.27 -1.34 12.23
CA ALA A 286 -13.69 -0.08 12.68
C ALA A 286 -14.42 1.13 12.08
N ALA A 287 -14.80 1.08 10.79
CA ALA A 287 -15.60 2.13 10.14
C ALA A 287 -16.93 2.42 10.84
N VAL A 288 -17.51 1.41 11.52
CA VAL A 288 -18.77 1.52 12.26
C VAL A 288 -18.50 1.97 13.70
N LEU A 289 -17.65 1.25 14.44
CA LEU A 289 -17.54 1.36 15.90
C LEU A 289 -16.50 2.38 16.37
N LEU A 290 -15.36 2.48 15.70
CA LEU A 290 -14.24 3.29 16.19
C LEU A 290 -14.60 4.77 16.35
N PRO A 291 -15.31 5.43 15.40
CA PRO A 291 -15.76 6.80 15.59
C PRO A 291 -16.53 7.04 16.90
N ALA A 292 -17.37 6.11 17.35
CA ALA A 292 -18.04 6.22 18.65
C ALA A 292 -17.08 5.96 19.82
N ALA A 293 -16.21 4.95 19.70
CA ALA A 293 -15.22 4.62 20.73
C ALA A 293 -14.25 5.78 21.02
N LEU A 294 -13.89 6.58 20.00
CA LEU A 294 -13.00 7.74 20.14
C LEU A 294 -13.55 8.85 21.06
N ALA A 295 -14.84 8.83 21.39
CA ALA A 295 -15.43 9.71 22.40
C ALA A 295 -15.15 9.27 23.85
N ALA A 296 -14.54 8.10 24.07
CA ALA A 296 -14.21 7.63 25.41
C ALA A 296 -13.03 8.43 26.01
N PRO A 297 -12.96 8.56 27.35
CA PRO A 297 -11.84 9.21 28.04
C PRO A 297 -10.48 8.55 27.76
N ASP A 298 -10.45 7.27 27.42
CA ASP A 298 -9.24 6.52 27.03
C ASP A 298 -8.46 7.18 25.88
N PHE A 299 -9.13 8.02 25.07
CA PHE A 299 -8.54 8.75 23.94
C PHE A 299 -8.21 10.21 24.24
N ASP A 300 -8.30 10.65 25.49
CA ASP A 300 -7.86 11.98 25.88
C ASP A 300 -6.36 12.15 25.66
N GLY A 301 -5.97 13.19 24.92
CA GLY A 301 -4.57 13.44 24.56
C GLY A 301 -4.00 12.55 23.45
N VAL A 302 -4.83 11.70 22.82
CA VAL A 302 -4.44 10.90 21.65
C VAL A 302 -4.52 11.77 20.38
N PRO A 303 -3.43 11.91 19.60
CA PRO A 303 -3.45 12.61 18.32
C PRO A 303 -4.53 12.05 17.39
N PHE A 304 -5.14 12.89 16.57
CA PHE A 304 -6.26 12.57 15.67
C PHE A 304 -7.60 12.21 16.35
N ALA A 305 -7.59 11.71 17.59
CA ALA A 305 -8.83 11.54 18.37
C ALA A 305 -9.37 12.89 18.88
N ARG A 306 -8.48 13.89 19.00
CA ARG A 306 -8.77 15.26 19.41
C ARG A 306 -8.19 16.26 18.41
N ALA A 307 -8.88 17.38 18.20
CA ALA A 307 -8.33 18.56 17.56
C ALA A 307 -7.77 19.47 18.67
N GLY A 308 -6.47 19.36 18.93
CA GLY A 308 -5.89 19.86 20.19
C GLY A 308 -6.43 19.06 21.37
N VAL A 309 -7.18 19.70 22.27
CA VAL A 309 -7.87 19.03 23.40
C VAL A 309 -9.35 18.75 23.14
N VAL A 310 -9.89 19.20 22.00
CA VAL A 310 -11.33 19.16 21.73
C VAL A 310 -11.69 17.88 20.99
N MET A 311 -12.68 17.15 21.51
CA MET A 311 -13.28 16.00 20.83
C MET A 311 -14.19 16.47 19.67
N PRO A 312 -14.00 15.95 18.45
CA PRO A 312 -14.92 16.17 17.34
C PRO A 312 -16.37 15.78 17.69
N PRO A 313 -17.37 16.64 17.43
CA PRO A 313 -18.78 16.32 17.70
C PRO A 313 -19.28 15.08 16.97
N ALA A 314 -18.73 14.79 15.79
CA ALA A 314 -19.07 13.62 14.98
C ALA A 314 -18.89 12.29 15.73
N TRP A 315 -17.93 12.19 16.67
CA TRP A 315 -17.71 10.98 17.47
C TRP A 315 -18.88 10.68 18.40
N ALA A 316 -19.40 11.68 19.11
CA ALA A 316 -20.58 11.53 19.95
C ALA A 316 -21.85 11.27 19.13
N LEU A 317 -21.96 11.92 17.95
CA LEU A 317 -23.08 11.69 17.03
C LEU A 317 -23.09 10.25 16.51
N ARG A 318 -21.93 9.64 16.23
CA ARG A 318 -21.85 8.21 15.90
C ARG A 318 -22.41 7.34 17.02
N GLY A 319 -22.01 7.60 18.27
CA GLY A 319 -22.51 6.83 19.42
C GLY A 319 -24.04 6.90 19.54
N ALA A 320 -24.60 8.11 19.40
CA ALA A 320 -26.05 8.31 19.44
C ALA A 320 -26.76 7.61 18.28
N ALA A 321 -26.21 7.69 17.06
CA ALA A 321 -26.76 7.05 15.88
C ALA A 321 -26.72 5.52 16.00
N LEU A 322 -25.62 4.94 16.45
CA LEU A 322 -25.53 3.49 16.72
C LEU A 322 -26.54 3.04 17.79
N GLY A 323 -26.77 3.85 18.83
CA GLY A 323 -27.83 3.62 19.81
C GLY A 323 -29.23 3.61 19.18
N ALA A 324 -29.52 4.58 18.30
CA ALA A 324 -30.79 4.63 17.57
C ALA A 324 -30.99 3.44 16.61
N HIS A 325 -29.90 2.89 16.07
CA HIS A 325 -29.89 1.65 15.27
C HIS A 325 -29.89 0.37 16.13
N GLY A 326 -30.00 0.47 17.46
CA GLY A 326 -30.00 -0.67 18.37
C GLY A 326 -28.67 -1.45 18.43
N ARG A 327 -27.57 -0.84 17.96
CA ARG A 327 -26.22 -1.43 17.98
C ARG A 327 -25.51 -1.21 19.31
N LEU A 328 -25.92 -0.17 20.06
CA LEU A 328 -25.46 0.13 21.42
C LEU A 328 -26.66 0.20 22.37
N ARG A 329 -26.45 -0.17 23.63
CA ARG A 329 -27.44 -0.14 24.71
C ARG A 329 -27.26 1.07 25.64
N GLY A 330 -26.08 1.69 25.65
CA GLY A 330 -25.82 2.90 26.44
C GLY A 330 -26.76 4.06 26.10
N PHE A 331 -27.27 4.74 27.12
CA PHE A 331 -28.19 5.88 26.98
C PHE A 331 -27.52 7.26 27.13
N THR A 332 -26.24 7.29 27.52
CA THR A 332 -25.43 8.52 27.60
C THR A 332 -24.28 8.46 26.61
N PRO A 333 -23.75 9.60 26.12
CA PRO A 333 -22.61 9.61 25.22
C PRO A 333 -21.40 8.84 25.79
N GLN A 334 -21.13 8.97 27.08
CA GLN A 334 -20.04 8.25 27.75
C GLN A 334 -20.30 6.74 27.78
N ALA A 335 -21.51 6.30 28.10
CA ALA A 335 -21.85 4.87 28.09
C ALA A 335 -21.75 4.27 26.68
N GLN A 336 -22.19 5.00 25.66
CA GLN A 336 -22.09 4.59 24.25
C GLN A 336 -20.63 4.46 23.78
N ALA A 337 -19.80 5.45 24.11
CA ALA A 337 -18.39 5.42 23.77
C ALA A 337 -17.65 4.25 24.43
N SER A 338 -17.87 4.03 25.74
CA SER A 338 -17.29 2.92 26.48
C SER A 338 -17.79 1.55 25.98
N GLU A 339 -19.06 1.43 25.60
CA GLU A 339 -19.60 0.20 25.02
C GLU A 339 -18.99 -0.10 23.65
N ALA A 340 -18.89 0.90 22.76
CA ALA A 340 -18.24 0.74 21.45
C ALA A 340 -16.76 0.33 21.59
N LEU A 341 -16.02 0.94 22.54
CA LEU A 341 -14.65 0.58 22.85
C LEU A 341 -14.55 -0.86 23.40
N ALA A 342 -15.47 -1.25 24.29
CA ALA A 342 -15.52 -2.61 24.83
C ALA A 342 -15.82 -3.65 23.73
N MET A 343 -16.67 -3.33 22.75
CA MET A 343 -16.93 -4.20 21.59
C MET A 343 -15.69 -4.39 20.72
N LEU A 344 -14.95 -3.31 20.43
CA LEU A 344 -13.67 -3.40 19.69
C LEU A 344 -12.66 -4.26 20.44
N ARG A 345 -12.47 -4.03 21.74
CA ARG A 345 -11.59 -4.85 22.59
C ARG A 345 -12.02 -6.33 22.59
N ALA A 346 -13.32 -6.61 22.71
CA ALA A 346 -13.85 -7.97 22.68
C ALA A 346 -13.63 -8.67 21.34
N SER A 347 -13.56 -7.93 20.24
CA SER A 347 -13.22 -8.44 18.90
C SER A 347 -11.71 -8.55 18.63
N GLY A 348 -10.88 -8.34 19.66
CA GLY A 348 -9.43 -8.57 19.63
C GLY A 348 -8.56 -7.35 19.33
N TRP A 349 -9.14 -6.15 19.21
CA TRP A 349 -8.34 -4.93 19.05
C TRP A 349 -7.53 -4.65 20.31
N ARG A 350 -6.25 -4.30 20.13
CA ARG A 350 -5.36 -3.83 21.20
C ARG A 350 -5.46 -2.32 21.36
N ASP A 351 -5.35 -1.84 22.59
CA ASP A 351 -5.48 -0.42 22.89
C ASP A 351 -4.47 0.46 22.16
N GLU A 352 -3.21 0.02 22.04
CA GLU A 352 -2.20 0.81 21.33
C GLU A 352 -2.51 0.94 19.83
N ALA A 353 -2.98 -0.13 19.18
CA ALA A 353 -3.46 -0.07 17.81
C ALA A 353 -4.69 0.84 17.66
N LEU A 354 -5.63 0.81 18.62
CA LEU A 354 -6.81 1.68 18.61
C LEU A 354 -6.46 3.17 18.73
N LYS A 355 -5.47 3.52 19.58
CA LYS A 355 -4.99 4.90 19.70
C LYS A 355 -4.44 5.42 18.38
N VAL A 356 -3.68 4.60 17.65
CA VAL A 356 -3.15 4.95 16.33
C VAL A 356 -4.25 4.95 15.25
N ALA A 357 -5.21 4.01 15.34
CA ALA A 357 -6.35 3.92 14.44
C ALA A 357 -7.26 5.16 14.47
N ALA A 358 -7.11 6.03 15.48
CA ALA A 358 -7.72 7.36 15.49
C ALA A 358 -7.35 8.18 14.23
N SER A 359 -6.12 8.03 13.72
CA SER A 359 -5.68 8.66 12.46
C SER A 359 -6.46 8.12 11.26
N SER A 360 -6.64 6.80 11.18
CA SER A 360 -7.44 6.15 10.13
C SER A 360 -8.90 6.57 10.16
N ALA A 361 -9.48 6.79 11.34
CA ALA A 361 -10.84 7.30 11.48
C ALA A 361 -10.93 8.79 11.10
N ALA A 362 -10.02 9.63 11.59
CA ALA A 362 -10.02 11.07 11.32
C ALA A 362 -9.79 11.41 9.85
N LEU A 363 -9.05 10.58 9.13
CA LEU A 363 -8.78 10.70 7.70
C LEU A 363 -9.73 9.86 6.83
N ASP A 364 -10.77 9.25 7.43
CA ASP A 364 -11.79 8.46 6.74
C ASP A 364 -11.23 7.31 5.88
N LEU A 365 -10.10 6.73 6.31
CA LEU A 365 -9.42 5.66 5.57
C LEU A 365 -10.24 4.38 5.53
N TRP A 366 -10.92 4.03 6.63
CA TRP A 366 -11.70 2.79 6.72
C TRP A 366 -12.77 2.72 5.63
N ARG A 367 -13.58 3.77 5.49
CA ARG A 367 -14.61 3.85 4.44
C ARG A 367 -13.99 3.91 3.06
N SER A 368 -12.98 4.76 2.86
CA SER A 368 -12.34 4.97 1.56
C SER A 368 -11.73 3.69 0.97
N VAL A 369 -11.12 2.86 1.82
CA VAL A 369 -10.54 1.58 1.40
C VAL A 369 -11.63 0.51 1.25
N SER A 370 -12.52 0.34 2.23
CA SER A 370 -13.55 -0.71 2.18
C SER A 370 -14.45 -0.61 0.95
N VAL A 371 -14.75 0.59 0.45
CA VAL A 371 -15.56 0.78 -0.77
C VAL A 371 -14.90 0.19 -2.02
N ALA A 372 -13.57 0.39 -2.19
CA ALA A 372 -12.84 -0.18 -3.32
C ALA A 372 -12.80 -1.70 -3.25
N TYR A 373 -12.58 -2.25 -2.05
CA TYR A 373 -12.56 -3.70 -1.81
C TYR A 373 -13.93 -4.33 -2.04
N ALA A 374 -15.02 -3.73 -1.54
CA ALA A 374 -16.38 -4.22 -1.76
C ALA A 374 -16.71 -4.31 -3.26
N SER A 375 -16.36 -3.27 -4.02
CA SER A 375 -16.56 -3.24 -5.48
C SER A 375 -15.73 -4.32 -6.19
N SER A 376 -14.46 -4.48 -5.79
CA SER A 376 -13.55 -5.49 -6.33
C SER A 376 -14.05 -6.92 -6.08
N TYR A 377 -14.44 -7.22 -4.84
CA TYR A 377 -14.93 -8.54 -4.42
C TYR A 377 -16.25 -8.91 -5.09
N LEU A 378 -17.16 -7.95 -5.23
CA LEU A 378 -18.42 -8.11 -5.95
C LEU A 378 -18.27 -7.98 -7.47
N ARG A 379 -17.05 -7.70 -7.97
CA ARG A 379 -16.70 -7.50 -9.39
C ARG A 379 -17.59 -6.44 -10.08
N ARG A 380 -17.89 -5.36 -9.37
CA ARG A 380 -18.79 -4.29 -9.81
C ARG A 380 -18.06 -3.21 -10.62
N GLY A 381 -18.75 -2.65 -11.61
CA GLY A 381 -18.24 -1.54 -12.43
C GLY A 381 -18.45 -0.16 -11.77
N PRO A 382 -17.88 0.92 -12.35
CA PRO A 382 -17.94 2.28 -11.77
C PRO A 382 -19.35 2.87 -11.63
N GLY A 383 -20.33 2.34 -12.37
CA GLY A 383 -21.74 2.76 -12.30
C GLY A 383 -22.61 1.91 -11.37
N ASP A 384 -22.06 0.89 -10.74
CA ASP A 384 -22.80 -0.10 -9.93
C ASP A 384 -22.03 -0.48 -8.65
N MET A 385 -21.33 0.50 -8.06
CA MET A 385 -20.64 0.25 -6.80
C MET A 385 -21.65 -0.05 -5.67
N PRO A 386 -21.33 -1.00 -4.78
CA PRO A 386 -22.25 -1.38 -3.70
C PRO A 386 -22.52 -0.21 -2.75
N CYS A 387 -23.62 -0.30 -2.00
CA CYS A 387 -24.02 0.69 -0.99
C CYS A 387 -24.24 2.12 -1.53
N GLY A 388 -24.44 2.26 -2.85
CA GLY A 388 -24.70 3.54 -3.50
C GLY A 388 -23.49 4.47 -3.56
N PHE A 389 -22.28 3.95 -3.37
CA PHE A 389 -21.06 4.73 -3.50
C PHE A 389 -20.77 5.05 -4.98
N SER A 390 -19.98 6.09 -5.23
CA SER A 390 -19.37 6.35 -6.53
C SER A 390 -18.14 7.23 -6.37
N TYR A 391 -17.18 7.10 -7.28
CA TYR A 391 -16.07 8.05 -7.36
C TYR A 391 -16.37 9.15 -8.37
N ARG A 392 -16.25 10.40 -7.91
CA ARG A 392 -16.57 11.59 -8.69
C ARG A 392 -15.44 12.58 -8.64
N VAL A 393 -15.44 13.53 -9.56
CA VAL A 393 -14.56 14.68 -9.49
C VAL A 393 -15.04 15.60 -8.37
N GLN A 394 -14.12 16.14 -7.58
CA GLN A 394 -14.44 17.13 -6.57
C GLN A 394 -14.74 18.48 -7.24
N HIS A 395 -15.94 19.01 -7.02
CA HIS A 395 -16.32 20.33 -7.51
C HIS A 395 -16.45 21.34 -6.37
N PRO A 396 -15.90 22.56 -6.52
CA PRO A 396 -16.24 23.67 -5.63
C PRO A 396 -17.77 23.90 -5.62
N ALA A 397 -18.35 24.10 -4.43
CA ALA A 397 -19.78 24.38 -4.23
C ALA A 397 -20.78 23.30 -4.70
N GLY A 398 -20.34 22.06 -4.95
CA GLY A 398 -21.23 20.93 -5.25
C GLY A 398 -21.92 20.98 -6.62
N VAL A 399 -21.52 21.90 -7.51
CA VAL A 399 -22.03 21.97 -8.88
C VAL A 399 -21.24 20.98 -9.74
N ALA A 400 -21.92 20.00 -10.35
CA ALA A 400 -21.28 19.08 -11.28
C ALA A 400 -20.78 19.83 -12.53
N THR A 401 -19.46 20.01 -12.63
CA THR A 401 -18.80 20.53 -13.84
C THR A 401 -17.86 19.46 -14.41
N PRO A 402 -17.33 19.59 -15.62
CA PRO A 402 -16.19 18.76 -16.02
C PRO A 402 -15.00 18.99 -15.08
N ALA A 403 -14.16 17.98 -14.88
CA ALA A 403 -12.90 18.17 -14.15
C ALA A 403 -12.04 19.25 -14.81
N ASP A 404 -11.29 19.99 -13.99
CA ASP A 404 -10.24 20.86 -14.51
C ASP A 404 -9.19 20.00 -15.24
N ALA A 405 -8.87 20.39 -16.48
CA ALA A 405 -7.87 19.69 -17.28
C ALA A 405 -6.50 19.62 -16.56
N MET A 406 -6.12 20.66 -15.79
CA MET A 406 -4.89 20.70 -15.00
C MET A 406 -4.89 19.64 -13.89
N LEU A 407 -6.06 19.37 -13.29
CA LEU A 407 -6.22 18.34 -12.26
C LEU A 407 -6.09 16.94 -12.88
N ARG A 408 -6.77 16.71 -14.02
CA ARG A 408 -6.82 15.39 -14.68
C ARG A 408 -5.45 14.89 -15.14
N VAL A 409 -4.60 15.79 -15.63
CA VAL A 409 -3.26 15.40 -16.12
C VAL A 409 -2.32 15.01 -14.97
N ALA A 410 -2.56 15.50 -13.75
CA ALA A 410 -1.76 15.18 -12.58
C ALA A 410 -2.19 13.88 -11.87
N TRP A 411 -3.40 13.37 -12.12
CA TRP A 411 -3.99 12.22 -11.43
C TRP A 411 -3.08 10.99 -11.33
N TRP A 412 -2.39 10.63 -12.40
CA TRP A 412 -1.49 9.48 -12.37
C TRP A 412 -0.26 9.70 -11.48
N ALA A 413 0.32 10.90 -11.56
CA ALA A 413 1.54 11.23 -10.83
C ALA A 413 1.29 11.51 -9.35
N ASP A 414 0.14 12.08 -9.02
CA ASP A 414 -0.22 12.36 -7.63
C ASP A 414 -0.94 11.19 -6.97
N GLY A 415 -1.64 10.36 -7.76
CA GLY A 415 -2.58 9.34 -7.33
C GLY A 415 -2.03 8.29 -6.35
N SER A 416 -2.73 8.09 -5.24
CA SER A 416 -2.49 6.96 -4.32
C SER A 416 -3.17 5.66 -4.77
N GLY A 417 -4.01 5.73 -5.81
CA GLY A 417 -4.89 4.64 -6.25
C GLY A 417 -6.10 4.40 -5.35
N VAL A 418 -6.22 5.12 -4.22
CA VAL A 418 -7.33 5.04 -3.26
C VAL A 418 -7.97 6.42 -3.15
N PRO A 419 -9.07 6.71 -3.87
CA PRO A 419 -9.83 7.93 -3.63
C PRO A 419 -10.53 7.89 -2.25
N PRO A 420 -10.75 9.04 -1.59
CA PRO A 420 -10.61 10.40 -2.11
C PRO A 420 -9.15 10.87 -2.13
N HIS A 421 -8.70 11.37 -3.28
CA HIS A 421 -7.37 11.95 -3.47
C HIS A 421 -7.24 12.62 -4.85
N ALA A 422 -6.28 13.54 -5.00
CA ALA A 422 -5.99 14.23 -6.26
C ALA A 422 -7.25 14.86 -6.92
N GLY A 423 -8.15 15.40 -6.10
CA GLY A 423 -9.42 16.00 -6.55
C GLY A 423 -10.45 15.00 -7.08
N ILE A 424 -10.28 13.70 -6.80
CA ILE A 424 -11.34 12.69 -6.89
C ILE A 424 -11.90 12.50 -5.48
N THR A 425 -13.23 12.46 -5.35
CA THR A 425 -13.95 12.31 -4.09
C THR A 425 -14.80 11.05 -4.08
N LEU A 426 -15.07 10.52 -2.88
CA LEU A 426 -16.01 9.45 -2.63
C LEU A 426 -17.40 10.05 -2.34
N MET A 427 -18.35 9.80 -3.23
CA MET A 427 -19.75 10.25 -3.11
C MET A 427 -20.68 9.08 -2.80
N GLY A 428 -21.88 9.40 -2.31
CA GLY A 428 -22.90 8.41 -1.99
C GLY A 428 -22.58 7.61 -0.72
N GLY A 429 -23.41 6.59 -0.46
CA GLY A 429 -23.40 5.87 0.82
C GLY A 429 -23.64 6.77 2.03
N THR A 430 -24.31 7.91 1.81
CA THR A 430 -24.67 8.88 2.84
C THR A 430 -26.16 9.18 2.84
N ASP A 431 -26.70 9.61 3.99
CA ASP A 431 -28.08 10.09 4.12
C ASP A 431 -28.16 11.53 4.69
N LEU A 432 -29.37 11.97 5.05
CA LEU A 432 -29.64 13.31 5.61
C LEU A 432 -29.65 13.35 7.16
N SER A 433 -29.16 12.29 7.82
CA SER A 433 -29.08 12.23 9.28
C SER A 433 -27.95 13.11 9.83
N LEU A 434 -27.87 13.19 11.17
CA LEU A 434 -26.77 13.88 11.85
C LEU A 434 -25.44 13.13 11.79
N ASP A 435 -25.46 11.85 11.38
CA ASP A 435 -24.28 11.03 11.12
C ASP A 435 -24.38 10.46 9.71
N PRO A 436 -24.21 11.31 8.69
CA PRO A 436 -24.61 11.00 7.32
C PRO A 436 -23.84 9.81 6.75
N THR A 437 -22.67 9.44 7.26
CA THR A 437 -21.86 8.33 6.70
C THR A 437 -22.19 6.96 7.31
N LEU A 438 -22.99 6.89 8.39
CA LEU A 438 -23.26 5.63 9.06
C LEU A 438 -24.01 4.63 8.18
N ALA A 439 -24.97 5.09 7.37
CA ALA A 439 -25.74 4.23 6.47
C ALA A 439 -24.83 3.42 5.51
N GLY A 440 -23.86 4.08 4.88
CA GLY A 440 -22.86 3.42 4.04
C GLY A 440 -21.94 2.48 4.83
N CYS A 441 -21.48 2.89 6.01
CA CYS A 441 -20.65 2.02 6.87
C CYS A 441 -21.40 0.74 7.30
N LEU A 442 -22.68 0.85 7.66
CA LEU A 442 -23.52 -0.30 8.02
C LEU A 442 -23.72 -1.23 6.82
N CYS A 443 -24.03 -0.67 5.64
CA CYS A 443 -24.17 -1.47 4.42
C CYS A 443 -22.87 -2.24 4.10
N LEU A 444 -21.70 -1.58 4.16
CA LEU A 444 -20.41 -2.24 3.94
C LEU A 444 -20.15 -3.35 4.98
N ARG A 445 -20.52 -3.12 6.24
CA ARG A 445 -20.41 -4.13 7.29
C ARG A 445 -21.34 -5.31 7.03
N ASP A 446 -22.57 -5.06 6.57
CA ASP A 446 -23.55 -6.09 6.24
C ASP A 446 -23.13 -6.95 5.02
N LEU A 447 -22.29 -6.42 4.13
CA LEU A 447 -21.64 -7.24 3.09
C LEU A 447 -20.64 -8.27 3.67
N TRP A 448 -20.18 -8.12 4.90
CA TRP A 448 -19.35 -9.12 5.57
C TRP A 448 -20.16 -9.99 6.53
N THR A 449 -21.03 -9.38 7.34
CA THR A 449 -21.74 -10.09 8.42
C THR A 449 -23.11 -10.62 8.03
N GLY A 450 -23.62 -10.23 6.87
CA GLY A 450 -24.93 -10.64 6.36
C GLY A 450 -24.93 -12.06 5.76
N SER A 451 -26.08 -12.46 5.26
CA SER A 451 -26.31 -13.78 4.66
C SER A 451 -26.86 -13.72 3.22
N GLY A 452 -26.93 -12.52 2.64
CA GLY A 452 -27.38 -12.32 1.26
C GLY A 452 -26.35 -12.78 0.22
N ALA A 453 -26.74 -12.82 -1.04
CA ALA A 453 -25.88 -13.25 -2.15
C ALA A 453 -24.57 -12.44 -2.24
N ASP A 454 -24.64 -11.11 -2.10
CA ASP A 454 -23.45 -10.27 -2.08
C ASP A 454 -22.55 -10.57 -0.88
N ALA A 455 -23.12 -10.90 0.29
CA ALA A 455 -22.32 -11.24 1.47
C ALA A 455 -21.58 -12.58 1.31
N VAL A 456 -22.25 -13.56 0.70
CA VAL A 456 -21.62 -14.85 0.32
C VAL A 456 -20.48 -14.60 -0.68
N ALA A 457 -20.72 -13.79 -1.72
CA ALA A 457 -19.73 -13.48 -2.73
C ALA A 457 -18.50 -12.75 -2.15
N VAL A 458 -18.70 -11.83 -1.21
CA VAL A 458 -17.60 -11.18 -0.48
C VAL A 458 -16.82 -12.19 0.37
N GLY A 459 -17.51 -13.08 1.08
CA GLY A 459 -16.87 -14.15 1.86
C GLY A 459 -16.01 -15.08 0.98
N GLU A 460 -16.53 -15.48 -0.18
CA GLU A 460 -15.81 -16.29 -1.17
C GLU A 460 -14.61 -15.54 -1.76
N ALA A 461 -14.76 -14.25 -2.08
CA ALA A 461 -13.66 -13.43 -2.57
C ALA A 461 -12.54 -13.32 -1.53
N VAL A 462 -12.87 -13.02 -0.27
CA VAL A 462 -11.87 -12.98 0.82
C VAL A 462 -11.22 -14.35 1.03
N ALA A 463 -11.96 -15.46 0.93
CA ALA A 463 -11.38 -16.81 1.01
C ALA A 463 -10.37 -17.09 -0.11
N ALA A 464 -10.50 -16.46 -1.29
CA ALA A 464 -9.49 -16.58 -2.36
C ALA A 464 -8.19 -15.80 -2.08
N THR A 465 -8.16 -14.93 -1.05
CA THR A 465 -6.97 -14.15 -0.67
C THR A 465 -6.09 -14.86 0.38
N SER A 466 -6.43 -16.09 0.76
CA SER A 466 -5.67 -16.91 1.70
C SER A 466 -4.21 -17.18 1.32
N ALA A 467 -3.30 -17.07 2.28
CA ALA A 467 -1.91 -17.43 2.10
C ALA A 467 -1.71 -18.93 1.83
N ALA A 468 -0.85 -19.26 0.86
CA ALA A 468 -0.34 -20.61 0.66
C ALA A 468 0.99 -20.80 1.43
N LEU A 469 1.28 -22.04 1.84
CA LEU A 469 2.47 -22.33 2.65
C LEU A 469 3.73 -22.20 1.79
N PRO A 470 4.70 -21.33 2.16
CA PRO A 470 5.95 -21.22 1.42
C PRO A 470 6.75 -22.52 1.44
N ARG A 471 7.62 -22.72 0.45
CA ARG A 471 8.52 -23.88 0.40
C ARG A 471 9.44 -23.94 1.63
N GLU A 472 9.86 -25.15 2.00
CA GLU A 472 10.81 -25.34 3.10
C GLU A 472 12.15 -24.67 2.80
N GLY A 473 12.80 -24.15 3.85
CA GLY A 473 14.11 -23.50 3.76
C GLY A 473 14.13 -22.12 3.08
N LEU A 474 13.00 -21.58 2.61
CA LEU A 474 12.94 -20.18 2.13
C LEU A 474 13.07 -19.23 3.34
N PRO A 475 14.07 -18.32 3.38
CA PRO A 475 14.13 -17.27 4.39
C PRO A 475 12.95 -16.30 4.25
N VAL A 476 12.16 -16.17 5.31
CA VAL A 476 11.03 -15.26 5.40
C VAL A 476 11.22 -14.34 6.62
N PHE A 477 11.30 -13.04 6.37
CA PHE A 477 11.33 -12.00 7.39
C PHE A 477 9.99 -11.26 7.39
N VAL A 478 9.44 -11.06 8.58
CA VAL A 478 8.25 -10.24 8.82
C VAL A 478 8.63 -9.16 9.82
N VAL A 479 8.49 -7.90 9.44
CA VAL A 479 8.76 -6.72 10.28
C VAL A 479 7.47 -5.95 10.45
N HIS A 480 6.99 -5.77 11.67
CA HIS A 480 5.67 -5.17 11.91
C HIS A 480 5.70 -4.29 13.16
N GLY A 481 5.15 -3.08 13.07
CA GLY A 481 4.98 -2.22 14.24
C GLY A 481 3.90 -2.70 15.21
N THR A 482 4.19 -2.73 16.51
CA THR A 482 3.22 -3.18 17.53
C THR A 482 1.97 -2.31 17.60
N GLU A 483 2.07 -1.06 17.13
CA GLU A 483 1.03 -0.03 17.21
C GLU A 483 0.39 0.22 15.83
N ASP A 484 0.52 -0.70 14.87
CA ASP A 484 -0.17 -0.59 13.58
C ASP A 484 -1.69 -0.49 13.77
N GLY A 485 -2.21 0.73 13.55
CA GLY A 485 -3.63 1.06 13.67
C GLY A 485 -4.42 0.90 12.37
N LEU A 486 -3.82 0.44 11.28
CA LEU A 486 -4.51 0.14 10.02
C LEU A 486 -4.58 -1.36 9.74
N ILE A 487 -3.46 -2.07 9.91
CA ILE A 487 -3.32 -3.52 9.76
C ILE A 487 -2.79 -4.07 11.08
N PRO A 488 -3.65 -4.25 12.11
CA PRO A 488 -3.16 -4.64 13.42
C PRO A 488 -2.35 -5.94 13.38
N VAL A 489 -1.17 -5.91 14.00
CA VAL A 489 -0.24 -7.05 14.06
C VAL A 489 -0.92 -8.33 14.57
N ALA A 490 -1.88 -8.19 15.50
CA ALA A 490 -2.67 -9.27 16.09
C ALA A 490 -3.65 -9.94 15.11
N PHE A 491 -4.07 -9.24 14.07
CA PHE A 491 -4.99 -9.76 13.06
C PHE A 491 -4.27 -10.30 11.82
N SER A 492 -3.01 -9.89 11.63
CA SER A 492 -2.26 -10.16 10.41
C SER A 492 -0.95 -10.95 10.67
N SER A 493 0.14 -10.28 11.05
CA SER A 493 1.46 -10.92 11.10
C SER A 493 1.64 -11.96 12.20
N GLU A 494 1.12 -11.73 13.41
CA GLU A 494 1.19 -12.73 14.49
C GLU A 494 0.56 -14.07 14.07
N PRO A 495 -0.72 -14.12 13.65
CA PRO A 495 -1.33 -15.38 13.22
C PRO A 495 -0.65 -16.02 12.00
N TYR A 496 -0.09 -15.22 11.08
CA TYR A 496 0.69 -15.74 9.97
C TYR A 496 2.00 -16.40 10.42
N VAL A 497 2.75 -15.75 11.31
CA VAL A 497 4.01 -16.28 11.86
C VAL A 497 3.77 -17.54 12.67
N ASP A 498 2.72 -17.56 13.50
CA ASP A 498 2.34 -18.73 14.29
C ASP A 498 1.95 -19.91 13.39
N TRP A 499 1.17 -19.65 12.34
CA TRP A 499 0.81 -20.66 11.35
C TRP A 499 2.02 -21.22 10.61
N LEU A 500 2.98 -20.37 10.20
CA LEU A 500 4.24 -20.81 9.59
C LEU A 500 5.03 -21.73 10.53
N ARG A 501 5.17 -21.36 11.80
CA ARG A 501 5.88 -22.15 12.82
C ARG A 501 5.20 -23.49 13.07
N ALA A 502 3.88 -23.49 13.23
CA ALA A 502 3.09 -24.71 13.37
C ALA A 502 3.19 -25.62 12.14
N SER A 503 3.44 -25.05 10.97
CA SER A 503 3.64 -25.76 9.70
C SER A 503 5.11 -26.14 9.43
N GLY A 504 6.00 -26.04 10.42
CA GLY A 504 7.41 -26.44 10.29
C GLY A 504 8.27 -25.47 9.49
N ARG A 505 7.94 -24.17 9.49
CA ARG A 505 8.80 -23.09 8.95
C ARG A 505 9.42 -22.29 10.08
N SER A 506 10.55 -21.65 9.79
CA SER A 506 11.30 -20.83 10.75
C SER A 506 11.39 -19.38 10.28
N PRO A 507 10.26 -18.63 10.26
CA PRO A 507 10.30 -17.21 9.91
C PRO A 507 11.04 -16.39 10.97
N VAL A 508 11.67 -15.30 10.54
CA VAL A 508 12.20 -14.26 11.44
C VAL A 508 11.12 -13.21 11.63
N PHE A 509 10.72 -12.94 12.87
CA PHE A 509 9.68 -11.96 13.18
C PHE A 509 10.19 -10.83 14.06
N TRP A 510 10.13 -9.60 13.54
CA TRP A 510 10.49 -8.38 14.25
C TRP A 510 9.24 -7.57 14.57
N ASN A 511 8.81 -7.64 15.83
CA ASN A 511 7.70 -6.86 16.35
C ASN A 511 8.24 -5.57 16.98
N VAL A 512 8.13 -4.45 16.25
CA VAL A 512 8.81 -3.19 16.56
C VAL A 512 7.94 -2.31 17.45
N PRO A 513 8.32 -2.02 18.70
CA PRO A 513 7.55 -1.15 19.58
C PRO A 513 7.52 0.28 19.04
N HIS A 514 6.40 0.98 19.26
CA HIS A 514 6.18 2.36 18.83
C HIS A 514 6.20 2.62 17.32
N ALA A 515 6.31 1.57 16.49
CA ALA A 515 6.15 1.70 15.04
C ALA A 515 4.68 1.47 14.66
N GLN A 516 4.28 2.13 13.57
CA GLN A 516 2.92 2.14 13.03
C GLN A 516 2.91 2.23 11.50
N HIS A 517 1.72 2.13 10.90
CA HIS A 517 1.53 1.89 9.46
C HIS A 517 2.11 2.93 8.48
N PHE A 518 2.20 4.19 8.91
CA PHE A 518 2.41 5.34 8.04
C PHE A 518 3.62 6.16 8.47
N ASP A 519 4.83 5.76 8.08
CA ASP A 519 6.04 6.56 8.32
C ASP A 519 5.88 8.01 7.81
N ALA A 520 5.11 8.23 6.73
CA ALA A 520 4.76 9.57 6.24
C ALA A 520 4.01 10.46 7.26
N PHE A 521 3.30 9.88 8.25
CA PHE A 521 2.59 10.63 9.28
C PHE A 521 3.53 11.13 10.40
N LEU A 522 4.76 10.63 10.48
CA LEU A 522 5.74 11.08 11.48
C LEU A 522 6.19 12.53 11.29
N ALA A 523 5.89 13.11 10.12
CA ALA A 523 6.04 14.54 9.86
C ALA A 523 5.05 15.41 10.68
N PHE A 524 3.95 14.85 11.19
CA PHE A 524 3.07 15.56 12.12
C PHE A 524 3.73 15.59 13.51
N PRO A 525 4.02 16.77 14.11
CA PRO A 525 4.85 16.87 15.32
C PRO A 525 4.41 15.95 16.45
N ASP A 526 3.16 16.08 16.93
CA ASP A 526 2.62 15.27 18.03
C ASP A 526 2.64 13.77 17.73
N PHE A 527 2.51 13.39 16.46
CA PHE A 527 2.49 11.98 16.06
C PHE A 527 3.92 11.43 15.98
N GLY A 528 4.84 12.13 15.32
CA GLY A 528 6.24 11.72 15.20
C GLY A 528 7.01 11.74 16.53
N ASP A 529 6.56 12.52 17.51
CA ASP A 529 7.15 12.54 18.84
C ASP A 529 6.88 11.24 19.63
N ARG A 530 5.82 10.50 19.25
CA ARG A 530 5.33 9.29 19.93
C ARG A 530 5.69 7.97 19.23
N HIS A 531 6.20 8.02 18.00
CA HIS A 531 6.43 6.84 17.19
C HIS A 531 7.83 6.80 16.58
N VAL A 532 8.24 5.61 16.12
CA VAL A 532 9.48 5.39 15.36
C VAL A 532 9.17 5.02 13.91
N PRO A 533 10.04 5.38 12.94
CA PRO A 533 9.86 4.92 11.56
C PRO A 533 10.15 3.43 11.43
N LEU A 534 9.34 2.72 10.64
CA LEU A 534 9.48 1.28 10.35
C LEU A 534 10.52 1.02 9.25
N LEU A 535 10.71 1.94 8.29
CA LEU A 535 11.64 1.77 7.16
C LEU A 535 13.08 1.36 7.56
N PRO A 536 13.72 1.95 8.60
CA PRO A 536 15.06 1.53 9.04
C PRO A 536 15.13 0.05 9.39
N PHE A 537 14.08 -0.49 10.03
CA PHE A 537 14.01 -1.91 10.39
C PHE A 537 13.82 -2.78 9.13
N GLY A 538 13.06 -2.31 8.15
CA GLY A 538 12.98 -2.97 6.85
C GLY A 538 14.31 -3.06 6.12
N TYR A 539 15.08 -1.97 6.10
CA TYR A 539 16.43 -1.98 5.51
C TYR A 539 17.38 -2.92 6.25
N ALA A 540 17.35 -2.93 7.59
CA ALA A 540 18.14 -3.86 8.37
C ALA A 540 17.73 -5.32 8.11
N ALA A 541 16.44 -5.63 7.95
CA ALA A 541 15.99 -6.97 7.58
C ALA A 541 16.43 -7.38 6.17
N LEU A 542 16.43 -6.45 5.21
CA LEU A 542 16.97 -6.67 3.86
C LEU A 542 18.48 -6.90 3.88
N ASP A 543 19.23 -6.13 4.67
CA ASP A 543 20.67 -6.34 4.85
C ASP A 543 20.93 -7.76 5.43
N ARG A 544 20.14 -8.21 6.40
CA ARG A 544 20.25 -9.58 6.96
C ARG A 544 19.88 -10.68 5.99
N ALA A 545 18.82 -10.50 5.21
CA ALA A 545 18.45 -11.42 4.16
C ALA A 545 19.58 -11.53 3.13
N TRP A 546 20.16 -10.41 2.72
CA TRP A 546 21.28 -10.37 1.79
C TRP A 546 22.52 -11.09 2.34
N GLU A 547 22.93 -10.80 3.58
CA GLU A 547 24.10 -11.45 4.19
C GLU A 547 23.92 -12.95 4.31
N HIS A 548 22.74 -13.43 4.70
CA HIS A 548 22.42 -14.85 4.72
C HIS A 548 22.62 -15.49 3.34
N LEU A 549 22.09 -14.86 2.28
CA LEU A 549 22.20 -15.35 0.91
C LEU A 549 23.62 -15.24 0.32
N ALA A 550 24.40 -14.27 0.77
CA ALA A 550 25.73 -13.99 0.22
C ALA A 550 26.84 -14.82 0.91
N THR A 551 26.75 -15.00 2.23
CA THR A 551 27.84 -15.60 3.02
C THR A 551 27.40 -16.81 3.86
N GLY A 552 26.11 -17.16 3.85
CA GLY A 552 25.59 -18.23 4.71
C GLY A 552 25.52 -17.83 6.20
N ARG A 553 25.63 -16.54 6.53
CA ARG A 553 25.40 -16.04 7.90
C ARG A 553 24.08 -16.58 8.41
N ALA A 554 24.05 -17.19 9.59
CA ALA A 554 22.81 -17.70 10.17
C ALA A 554 21.76 -16.59 10.22
N LEU A 555 20.52 -16.92 9.88
CA LEU A 555 19.41 -15.98 10.06
C LEU A 555 19.37 -15.57 11.53
N PRO A 556 19.20 -14.28 11.84
CA PRO A 556 19.09 -13.86 13.22
C PRO A 556 17.89 -14.57 13.86
N GLU A 557 18.00 -14.92 15.16
CA GLU A 557 16.81 -15.19 15.97
C GLU A 557 15.88 -13.96 15.93
N ASP A 558 14.61 -14.12 16.32
CA ASP A 558 13.67 -13.00 16.47
C ASP A 558 14.39 -11.82 17.14
N ALA A 559 14.62 -10.72 16.40
CA ALA A 559 15.48 -9.67 16.90
C ALA A 559 14.81 -8.98 18.08
N LEU A 560 15.62 -8.72 19.11
CA LEU A 560 15.30 -7.86 20.23
C LEU A 560 15.24 -6.39 19.78
N VAL A 561 14.36 -6.04 18.84
CA VAL A 561 14.02 -4.64 18.50
C VAL A 561 13.22 -3.95 19.61
N ARG A 562 13.27 -4.50 20.84
CA ARG A 562 12.56 -4.05 22.03
C ARG A 562 13.05 -2.69 22.54
N ASP A 563 14.26 -2.30 22.14
CA ASP A 563 14.92 -1.08 22.62
C ASP A 563 14.61 0.15 21.75
N ALA A 564 13.77 0.02 20.71
CA ALA A 564 13.32 1.17 19.93
C ALA A 564 12.50 2.12 20.82
N GLN A 565 12.78 3.42 20.70
CA GLN A 565 12.18 4.49 21.50
C GLN A 565 11.83 5.68 20.60
N PRO A 566 10.65 6.32 20.78
CA PRO A 566 10.29 7.51 20.04
C PRO A 566 11.31 8.64 20.21
N ARG A 567 11.42 9.51 19.20
CA ARG A 567 12.33 10.67 19.25
C ARG A 567 11.90 11.77 20.24
N GLY A 568 10.67 11.69 20.79
CA GLY A 568 10.08 12.80 21.53
C GLY A 568 10.07 14.08 20.67
N PRO A 569 10.13 15.29 21.26
CA PRO A 569 10.18 16.53 20.48
C PRO A 569 11.52 16.75 19.75
N GLY A 570 12.49 15.85 19.92
CA GLY A 570 13.83 15.96 19.34
C GLY A 570 13.95 15.36 17.93
N VAL A 571 15.18 15.32 17.43
CA VAL A 571 15.54 14.62 16.19
C VAL A 571 15.67 13.13 16.43
N LEU A 572 15.31 12.31 15.44
CA LEU A 572 15.62 10.89 15.46
C LEU A 572 17.14 10.66 15.50
N THR A 573 17.59 9.63 16.22
CA THR A 573 18.99 9.22 16.28
C THR A 573 19.14 7.72 16.06
N ALA A 574 20.34 7.24 15.71
CA ALA A 574 20.58 5.81 15.58
C ALA A 574 20.35 5.06 16.90
N ARG A 575 20.67 5.71 18.04
CA ARG A 575 20.44 5.15 19.38
C ARG A 575 18.96 4.92 19.67
N THR A 576 18.08 5.85 19.28
CA THR A 576 16.63 5.72 19.51
C THR A 576 15.99 4.62 18.66
N LEU A 577 16.61 4.24 17.54
CA LEU A 577 16.10 3.13 16.72
C LEU A 577 16.40 1.75 17.32
N GLY A 578 17.41 1.62 18.19
CA GLY A 578 17.75 0.33 18.79
C GLY A 578 18.02 -0.79 17.77
N LEU A 579 18.55 -0.44 16.58
CA LEU A 579 18.76 -1.41 15.52
C LEU A 579 19.77 -2.49 15.97
N PRO A 580 19.54 -3.77 15.66
CA PRO A 580 20.49 -4.83 15.97
C PRO A 580 21.86 -4.52 15.33
N PRO A 581 22.99 -4.76 16.03
CA PRO A 581 24.31 -4.54 15.46
C PRO A 581 24.50 -5.40 14.22
N GLY A 582 25.11 -4.79 13.18
CA GLY A 582 25.37 -5.30 11.83
C GLY A 582 25.54 -6.80 11.70
#